data_AF-A0AAU2TAN0-F1
#
_entry.id   AF-A0AAU2TAN0-F1
#
_cell.length_a   1.000
_cell.length_b   1.000
_cell.length_c   1.000
_cell.angle_alpha   90.00
_cell.angle_beta   90.00
_cell.angle_gamma   90.00
#
_symmetry.space_group_name_H-M   'P 1'
#
loop_
_entity.id
_entity.type
_entity.pdbx_description
1 polymer ?
#
loop_
_entity_poly.entity_id
_entity_poly.type
_entity_poly.pdbx_seq_one_letter_code
_entity_poly.pdbx_strand_id
1 'polypeptide(L)' 'MPGRQTGRHVLGSVSQHSNIKLHTVAERVIDWALGRQPLPEPVGHELGEAVERRSRQGDAPDQPR' A
#
# COMPACT_ATOMS: atom_id res chain seq x y z
N MET A 1 9.03 -7.31 17.13
CA MET A 1 7.79 -7.50 16.34
C MET A 1 7.16 -6.13 16.03
N PRO A 2 7.41 -5.50 14.86
CA PRO A 2 6.64 -4.33 14.42
C PRO A 2 5.77 -4.72 13.22
N GLY A 3 4.57 -5.23 13.51
CA GLY A 3 3.50 -5.38 12.54
C GLY A 3 2.38 -4.42 12.89
N ARG A 4 1.67 -3.92 11.87
CA ARG A 4 0.37 -3.20 11.87
C ARG A 4 0.37 -1.70 11.52
N GLN A 5 1.43 -0.93 11.78
CA GLN A 5 1.41 0.51 11.43
C GLN A 5 1.71 0.79 9.93
N THR A 6 2.23 -0.23 9.24
CA THR A 6 2.74 -0.15 7.86
C THR A 6 1.67 -0.11 6.78
N GLY A 7 0.62 -0.92 6.89
CA GLY A 7 -0.36 -1.11 5.81
C GLY A 7 -1.20 0.14 5.56
N ARG A 8 -1.53 0.88 6.61
CA ARG A 8 -2.36 2.10 6.51
C ARG A 8 -1.62 3.25 5.81
N HIS A 9 -0.30 3.34 5.96
CA HIS A 9 0.50 4.38 5.32
C HIS A 9 0.64 4.13 3.81
N VAL A 10 0.83 2.86 3.43
CA VAL A 10 0.84 2.43 2.02
C VAL A 10 -0.52 2.72 1.36
N LEU A 11 -1.62 2.31 2.00
CA LEU A 11 -2.97 2.61 1.52
C LEU A 11 -3.21 4.13 1.41
N GLY A 12 -2.69 4.91 2.38
CA GLY A 12 -2.73 6.38 2.37
C GLY A 12 -2.07 6.99 1.14
N SER A 13 -0.87 6.51 0.80
CA SER A 13 -0.12 7.00 -0.37
C SER A 13 -0.81 6.64 -1.70
N VAL A 14 -1.35 5.41 -1.80
CA VAL A 14 -2.11 4.96 -2.97
C VAL A 14 -3.40 5.76 -3.14
N SER A 15 -4.13 6.02 -2.05
CA SER A 15 -5.35 6.85 -2.06
C SER A 15 -5.09 8.26 -2.60
N GLN A 16 -3.99 8.87 -2.16
CA GLN A 16 -3.62 10.23 -2.56
C GLN A 16 -3.19 10.30 -4.03
N HIS A 17 -2.43 9.33 -4.53
CA HIS A 17 -1.98 9.31 -5.93
C HIS A 17 -3.08 8.87 -6.91
N SER A 18 -3.93 7.93 -6.53
CA SER A 18 -5.04 7.47 -7.38
C SER A 18 -6.25 8.39 -7.35
N ASN A 19 -6.29 9.40 -6.47
CA ASN A 19 -7.45 10.25 -6.21
C ASN A 19 -8.72 9.42 -5.87
N ILE A 20 -8.53 8.30 -5.18
CA ILE A 20 -9.58 7.39 -4.73
C ILE A 20 -9.60 7.41 -3.21
N LYS A 21 -10.78 7.41 -2.59
CA LYS A 21 -10.91 7.43 -1.14
C LYS A 21 -10.20 6.21 -0.51
N LEU A 22 -9.49 6.43 0.60
CA LEU A 22 -8.67 5.43 1.29
C LEU A 22 -9.43 4.13 1.61
N HIS A 23 -10.69 4.25 2.04
CA HIS A 23 -11.54 3.09 2.33
C HIS A 23 -11.80 2.25 1.08
N THR A 24 -12.04 2.89 -0.07
CA THR A 24 -12.26 2.21 -1.35
C THR A 24 -10.99 1.51 -1.83
N VAL A 25 -9.82 2.12 -1.63
CA VAL A 25 -8.54 1.46 -1.90
C VAL A 25 -8.36 0.24 -0.99
N ALA A 26 -8.66 0.37 0.31
CA ALA A 26 -8.55 -0.73 1.26
C ALA A 26 -9.48 -1.90 0.91
N GLU A 27 -10.74 -1.64 0.58
CA GLU A 27 -11.69 -2.67 0.14
C GLU A 27 -11.20 -3.40 -1.11
N ARG A 28 -10.72 -2.67 -2.13
CA ARG A 28 -10.22 -3.30 -3.36
C ARG A 28 -8.96 -4.13 -3.14
N VAL A 29 -8.07 -3.70 -2.25
CA VAL A 29 -6.89 -4.50 -1.86
C VAL A 29 -7.30 -5.76 -1.10
N ILE A 30 -8.31 -5.68 -0.23
CA ILE A 30 -8.86 -6.83 0.51
C ILE A 30 -9.52 -7.82 -0.45
N ASP A 31 -10.39 -7.36 -1.36
CA ASP A 31 -11.05 -8.24 -2.33
C ASP A 31 -10.07 -8.90 -3.29
N TRP A 32 -8.99 -8.21 -3.67
CA TRP A 32 -7.89 -8.80 -4.43
C TRP A 32 -7.12 -9.85 -3.64
N ALA A 33 -6.76 -9.57 -2.39
CA ALA A 33 -6.05 -10.53 -1.54
C ALA A 33 -6.88 -11.80 -1.27
N LEU A 34 -8.20 -11.68 -1.29
CA LEU A 34 -9.15 -12.79 -1.17
C LEU A 34 -9.44 -13.49 -2.52
N GLY A 35 -8.81 -13.06 -3.61
CA GLY A 35 -8.99 -13.63 -4.95
C GLY A 35 -10.36 -13.37 -5.57
N ARG A 36 -11.13 -12.41 -5.04
CA ARG A 36 -12.50 -12.12 -5.50
C ARG A 36 -12.52 -11.29 -6.77
N GLN A 37 -11.66 -10.27 -6.85
CA GLN A 37 -11.54 -9.41 -8.03
C GLN A 37 -10.10 -8.93 -8.25
N PRO A 38 -9.67 -8.76 -9.52
CA PRO A 38 -8.39 -8.16 -9.81
C PRO A 38 -8.34 -6.69 -9.37
N LEU A 39 -7.17 -6.24 -8.91
CA LEU A 39 -6.91 -4.85 -8.60
C LEU A 39 -7.05 -3.99 -9.87
N PRO A 40 -7.71 -2.83 -9.80
CA PRO A 40 -7.71 -1.88 -10.92
C PRO A 40 -6.29 -1.43 -11.23
N GLU A 41 -5.97 -1.30 -12.52
CA GLU A 41 -4.63 -0.97 -13.02
C GLU A 41 -3.94 0.21 -12.30
N PRO A 42 -4.59 1.38 -12.09
CA PRO A 42 -3.94 2.49 -11.37
C PRO A 42 -3.68 2.19 -9.89
N VAL A 43 -4.51 1.34 -9.25
CA VAL A 43 -4.32 0.95 -7.85
C VAL A 43 -3.22 -0.11 -7.74
N GLY A 44 -3.17 -1.05 -8.67
CA GLY A 44 -2.12 -2.08 -8.72
C GLY A 44 -0.73 -1.50 -8.98
N HIS A 45 -0.63 -0.54 -9.90
CA HIS A 45 0.62 0.16 -10.21
C HIS A 45 1.15 0.91 -8.99
N GLU A 46 0.33 1.78 -8.39
CA GLU A 46 0.72 2.57 -7.21
C GLU A 46 1.02 1.69 -5.99
N LEU A 47 0.26 0.60 -5.79
CA LEU A 47 0.53 -0.35 -4.71
C LEU A 47 1.88 -1.05 -4.91
N GLY A 48 2.18 -1.49 -6.14
CA GLY A 48 3.48 -2.07 -6.50
C GLY A 48 4.62 -1.11 -6.22
N GLU A 49 4.53 0.13 -6.71
CA GLU A 49 5.55 1.15 -6.45
C GLU A 49 5.71 1.49 -4.97
N ALA A 50 4.61 1.58 -4.21
CA ALA A 50 4.67 1.84 -2.78
C ALA A 50 5.34 0.70 -2.01
N VAL A 51 5.07 -0.54 -2.40
CA VAL A 51 5.73 -1.74 -1.86
C VAL A 51 7.22 -1.74 -2.22
N GLU A 52 7.56 -1.44 -3.47
CA GLU A 52 8.95 -1.36 -3.93
C GLU A 52 9.74 -0.24 -3.25
N ARG A 53 9.21 0.98 -3.18
CA ARG A 53 9.81 2.11 -2.45
C ARG A 53 10.07 1.73 -0.99
N ARG A 54 9.14 1.00 -0.37
CA ARG A 54 9.31 0.55 1.01
C ARG A 54 10.31 -0.60 1.13
N SER A 55 10.36 -1.52 0.18
CA SER A 55 11.36 -2.59 0.18
C SER A 55 12.77 -2.01 0.00
N ARG A 56 12.91 -0.95 -0.81
CA ARG A 56 14.16 -0.20 -0.99
C ARG A 56 14.53 0.65 0.24
N GLN A 57 13.55 1.16 0.98
CA GLN A 57 13.77 1.84 2.27
C GLN A 57 13.96 0.86 3.44
N GLY A 58 13.57 -0.41 3.29
CA GLY A 58 13.65 -1.46 4.30
C GLY A 58 15.03 -2.02 4.58
N ASP A 59 16.07 -1.55 3.86
CA ASP A 59 17.49 -1.81 4.15
C ASP A 59 18.21 -0.59 4.77
N ALA A 60 17.49 0.50 5.03
CA ALA A 60 18.00 1.55 5.91
C ALA A 60 17.53 1.22 7.33
N PRO A 61 18.42 0.86 8.28
CA PRO A 61 18.03 0.75 9.67
C PRO A 61 17.50 2.11 10.10
N ASP A 62 16.33 2.07 10.73
CA ASP A 62 15.75 3.13 11.54
C ASP A 62 16.88 3.80 12.35
N GLN A 63 17.37 4.96 11.89
CA GLN A 63 18.20 5.82 12.72
C GLN A 63 17.25 6.65 13.57
N PRO A 64 17.19 6.41 14.89
CA PRO A 64 16.48 7.29 15.79
C PRO A 64 17.24 8.63 15.83
N ARG A 65 16.50 9.73 15.66
CA ARG A 65 16.96 11.06 16.06
C ARG A 65 16.90 11.21 17.58
#